data_AF-A0AA94FHY1-F1
#
_entry.id   AF-A0AA94FHY1-F1
#
_cell.length_a   1.000
_cell.length_b   1.000
_cell.length_c   1.000
_cell.angle_alpha   90.00
_cell.angle_beta   90.00
_cell.angle_gamma   90.00
#
_symmetry.space_group_name_H-M   'P 1'
#
loop_
_entity.id
_entity.type
_entity.pdbx_description
1 polymer ?
#
loop_
_entity_poly.entity_id
_entity_poly.type
_entity_poly.pdbx_seq_one_letter_code
_entity_poly.pdbx_strand_id
1 'polypeptide(L)' 'IGSPALTARGMKEKEFEIIANKICDVLDNIEDTTLHAKINKELEELASNFVIYNQSTF' A
#
# COMPACT_ATOMS: atom_id res chain seq x y z
N ILE A 1 -4.15 -10.32 -7.09
CA ILE A 1 -3.31 -9.16 -6.72
C ILE A 1 -2.26 -8.98 -7.81
N GLY A 2 -2.20 -7.81 -8.45
CA GLY A 2 -1.24 -7.53 -9.52
C GLY A 2 -0.03 -6.77 -9.00
N SER A 3 1.15 -7.38 -9.03
CA SER A 3 2.42 -6.71 -8.72
C SER A 3 2.97 -5.72 -9.77
N PRO A 4 2.62 -5.75 -11.08
CA PRO A 4 3.26 -4.91 -12.09
C PRO A 4 3.20 -3.40 -11.82
N ALA A 5 2.10 -2.90 -11.23
CA ALA A 5 1.94 -1.48 -10.93
C ALA A 5 2.82 -1.02 -9.76
N LEU A 6 3.01 -1.89 -8.77
CA LEU A 6 3.81 -1.60 -7.57
C LEU A 6 5.32 -1.76 -7.87
N THR A 7 5.70 -2.72 -8.70
CA THR A 7 7.09 -2.86 -9.14
C THR A 7 7.50 -1.74 -10.10
N ALA A 8 6.60 -1.26 -10.96
CA ALA A 8 6.84 -0.05 -11.77
C ALA A 8 7.04 1.22 -10.92
N ARG A 9 6.45 1.25 -9.71
CA ARG A 9 6.66 2.28 -8.68
C ARG A 9 8.02 2.21 -8.00
N GLY A 10 8.78 1.14 -8.18
CA GLY A 10 10.05 0.90 -7.50
C GLY A 10 9.92 0.13 -6.18
N MET A 11 8.74 -0.39 -5.85
CA MET A 11 8.55 -1.24 -4.66
C MET A 11 9.21 -2.61 -4.87
N LYS A 12 9.83 -3.13 -3.82
CA LYS A 12 10.53 -4.43 -3.80
C LYS A 12 9.89 -5.37 -2.78
N GLU A 13 10.56 -6.49 -2.53
CA GLU A 13 10.09 -7.57 -1.65
C GLU A 13 9.71 -7.09 -0.25
N LYS A 14 10.44 -6.11 0.31
CA LYS A 14 10.19 -5.57 1.65
C LYS A 14 8.86 -4.84 1.75
N GLU A 15 8.54 -4.03 0.74
CA GLU A 15 7.29 -3.29 0.65
C GLU A 15 6.12 -4.25 0.38
N PHE A 16 6.34 -5.27 -0.43
CA PHE A 16 5.37 -6.32 -0.67
C PHE A 16 5.04 -7.12 0.59
N GLU A 17 6.03 -7.43 1.42
CA GLU A 17 5.81 -8.11 2.71
C GLU A 17 4.94 -7.26 3.64
N ILE A 18 5.21 -5.95 3.73
CA ILE A 18 4.39 -5.02 4.52
C ILE A 18 2.94 -5.01 4.00
N ILE A 19 2.75 -4.84 2.69
CA ILE A 19 1.41 -4.81 2.08
C ILE A 19 0.67 -6.14 2.32
N ALA A 20 1.35 -7.28 2.17
CA ALA A 20 0.76 -8.60 2.39
C ALA A 20 0.30 -8.80 3.84
N ASN A 21 1.13 -8.41 4.81
CA ASN A 21 0.76 -8.47 6.22
C ASN A 21 -0.44 -7.57 6.53
N LYS A 22 -0.48 -6.35 5.98
CA LYS A 22 -1.62 -5.43 6.14
C LYS A 22 -2.90 -5.95 5.50
N ILE A 23 -2.79 -6.65 4.37
CA ILE A 23 -3.94 -7.33 3.75
C ILE A 23 -4.46 -8.44 4.67
N CYS A 24 -3.57 -9.21 5.29
CA CYS A 24 -3.96 -10.22 6.28
C CYS A 24 -4.68 -9.59 7.48
N ASP A 25 -4.11 -8.52 8.05
CA ASP A 25 -4.70 -7.80 9.20
C ASP A 25 -6.14 -7.32 8.91
N VAL A 26 -6.38 -6.81 7.70
CA VAL A 26 -7.72 -6.36 7.25
C VAL A 26 -8.67 -7.54 7.04
N LEU A 27 -8.20 -8.65 6.48
CA LEU A 27 -9.03 -9.84 6.26
C LEU A 27 -9.41 -10.52 7.58
N ASP A 28 -8.48 -10.57 8.55
CA ASP A 28 -8.74 -11.13 9.88
C ASP A 28 -9.68 -10.24 10.70
N ASN A 29 -9.67 -8.92 10.47
CA ASN A 29 -10.48 -7.94 11.19
C ASN A 29 -11.33 -7.10 10.24
N ILE A 30 -12.17 -7.76 9.43
CA ILE A 30 -12.92 -7.12 8.35
C ILE A 30 -13.97 -6.09 8.81
N GLU A 31 -14.41 -6.17 10.07
CA GLU A 31 -15.38 -5.22 10.65
C GLU A 31 -14.72 -4.07 11.42
N ASP A 32 -13.40 -4.14 11.65
CA ASP A 32 -12.68 -3.12 12.43
C ASP A 32 -12.30 -1.92 11.57
N THR A 33 -13.28 -1.03 11.39
CA THR A 33 -13.12 0.25 10.68
C THR A 33 -12.01 1.15 11.24
N THR A 34 -11.67 1.02 12.52
CA THR A 34 -10.60 1.82 13.15
C THR A 34 -9.24 1.31 12.71
N LEU A 35 -9.06 -0.01 12.72
CA LEU A 35 -7.87 -0.67 12.18
C LEU A 35 -7.69 -0.34 10.69
N HIS A 36 -8.77 -0.38 9.91
CA HIS A 36 -8.72 -0.06 8.47
C HIS A 36 -8.27 1.38 8.23
N ALA A 37 -8.78 2.33 9.01
CA ALA A 37 -8.36 3.74 8.91
C ALA A 37 -6.87 3.92 9.24
N LYS A 38 -6.35 3.18 10.23
CA LYS A 38 -4.93 3.19 10.57
C LYS A 38 -4.07 2.59 9.45
N ILE A 39 -4.46 1.42 8.94
CA ILE A 39 -3.76 0.74 7.85
C ILE A 39 -3.76 1.60 6.58
N ASN A 40 -4.87 2.28 6.28
CA ASN A 40 -4.95 3.19 5.14
C ASN A 40 -3.94 4.33 5.25
N LYS A 41 -3.82 4.98 6.41
CA LYS A 41 -2.79 6.01 6.65
C LYS A 41 -1.37 5.48 6.45
N GLU A 42 -1.06 4.33 7.04
CA GLU A 42 0.27 3.72 6.90
C GLU A 42 0.60 3.38 5.44
N LEU A 43 -0.38 2.90 4.67
CA LEU A 43 -0.22 2.61 3.24
C LEU A 43 -0.13 3.89 2.39
N GLU A 44 -0.82 4.97 2.76
CA GLU A 44 -0.73 6.28 2.10
C GLU A 44 0.66 6.89 2.28
N GLU A 45 1.21 6.82 3.50
CA GLU A 45 2.59 7.24 3.78
C GLU A 45 3.59 6.39 2.99
N LEU A 46 3.41 5.07 2.95
CA LEU A 46 4.25 4.18 2.15
C LEU A 46 4.15 4.54 0.66
N ALA A 47 2.96 4.73 0.11
CA ALA A 47 2.76 5.07 -1.30
C ALA A 47 3.31 6.45 -1.66
N SER A 48 3.31 7.41 -0.73
CA SER A 48 3.87 8.75 -0.89
C SER A 48 5.40 8.74 -1.06
N ASN A 49 6.08 7.70 -0.57
CA ASN A 49 7.52 7.51 -0.82
C ASN A 49 7.83 6.99 -2.24
N PHE A 50 6.83 6.45 -2.94
CA PHE A 50 6.98 5.89 -4.29
C PHE A 50 6.16 6.70 -5.32
N VAL A 51 6.51 7.97 -5.54
CA VAL A 51 5.83 8.84 -6.51
C VAL A 51 6.24 8.49 -7.94
N ILE A 52 5.28 8.15 -8.81
CA ILE A 52 5.52 7.80 -10.22
C ILE A 52 5.54 9.05 -11.11
N TYR A 53 4.65 10.01 -10.81
CA TYR A 53 4.43 11.19 -11.62
C TYR A 53 4.45 12.42 -10.72
N ASN A 54 5.33 13.37 -11.03
CA ASN A 54 5.41 14.65 -10.32
C ASN A 54 4.48 15.72 -10.93
N GLN A 55 3.79 15.38 -12.02
CA GLN A 55 2.93 16.29 -12.80
C GLN A 55 1.77 15.47 -13.36
N SER A 56 0.54 16.01 -13.26
CA SER A 56 -0.67 15.35 -13.75
C SER A 56 -0.83 15.41 -15.28
N THR A 57 0.04 16.16 -15.97
CA THR A 57 -0.03 16.39 -17.43
C THR A 57 1.40 16.54 -18.00
N PHE A 58 1.68 15.87 -19.13
CA PHE A 58 2.88 16.08 -19.96
C PHE A 58 2.62 17.14 -21.03
#